data_AF-A0A7U9RGZ9-F1
#
_entry.id   AF-A0A7U9RGZ9-F1
#
_cell.length_a   1.000
_cell.length_b   1.000
_cell.length_c   1.000
_cell.angle_alpha   90.00
_cell.angle_beta   90.00
_cell.angle_gamma   90.00
#
_symmetry.space_group_name_H-M   'P 1'
#
loop_
_entity.id
_entity.type
_entity.pdbx_description
1 polymer ?
#
loop_
_entity_poly.entity_id
_entity_poly.type
_entity_poly.pdbx_seq_one_letter_code
_entity_poly.pdbx_strand_id
1 'polypeptide(L)'
;MDKDTSQWDFNRTIYAHNMGKTSAAMFSPLLKFKDEDYFVAHKQLYYTQCYGITAEYQIMAVVKYKAGDIGNWDFRTRNHADMESYNLWMEQLQEYALYYAEPDHAPAEILTLSTCDRSEFGKDGRLVIVAGKCQSW
;
A
#
# COMPACT_ATOMS: atom_id res chain seq x y z
N MET A 1 6.16 16.73 -5.03
CA MET A 1 5.01 15.98 -5.54
C MET A 1 5.62 14.84 -6.34
N ASP A 2 5.51 13.61 -5.84
CA ASP A 2 6.02 12.47 -6.58
C ASP A 2 5.32 12.40 -7.94
N LYS A 3 6.06 12.05 -8.99
CA LYS A 3 5.51 11.93 -10.34
C LYS A 3 4.43 10.85 -10.33
N ASP A 4 3.32 11.11 -11.02
CA ASP A 4 2.23 10.15 -11.15
C ASP A 4 2.75 8.78 -11.63
N THR A 5 2.17 7.70 -11.09
CA THR A 5 2.48 6.34 -11.53
C THR A 5 1.84 6.08 -12.89
N SER A 6 2.56 5.37 -13.76
CA SER A 6 2.06 4.93 -15.06
C SER A 6 1.21 3.67 -14.89
N GLN A 7 0.30 3.42 -15.85
CA GLN A 7 -0.52 2.21 -15.81
C GLN A 7 0.28 0.89 -15.91
N TRP A 8 1.53 0.99 -16.35
CA TRP A 8 2.46 -0.13 -16.56
C TRP A 8 3.54 -0.23 -15.48
N ASP A 9 3.55 0.67 -14.49
CA ASP A 9 4.48 0.58 -13.37
C ASP A 9 4.12 -0.64 -12.52
N PHE A 10 5.14 -1.33 -12.00
CA PHE A 10 4.97 -2.41 -11.02
C PHE A 10 4.12 -1.94 -9.83
N ASN A 11 4.40 -0.74 -9.33
CA ASN A 11 3.70 -0.17 -8.19
C ASN A 11 2.86 1.04 -8.61
N ARG A 12 1.54 0.89 -8.47
CA ARG A 12 0.60 2.00 -8.60
C ARG A 12 0.28 2.57 -7.23
N THR A 13 0.70 3.80 -6.99
CA THR A 13 0.45 4.49 -5.72
C THR A 13 -0.71 5.47 -5.85
N ILE A 14 -1.73 5.32 -5.00
CA ILE A 14 -2.88 6.22 -4.90
C ILE A 14 -2.80 6.96 -3.57
N TYR A 15 -2.92 8.28 -3.64
CA TYR A 15 -2.95 9.16 -2.49
C TYR A 15 -4.36 9.73 -2.32
N ALA A 16 -4.88 9.72 -1.09
CA ALA A 16 -6.06 10.51 -0.78
C ALA A 16 -6.04 11.00 0.67
N HIS A 17 -6.82 12.05 0.93
CA HIS A 17 -6.88 12.66 2.25
C HIS A 17 -7.51 11.73 3.29
N ASN A 18 -6.94 11.80 4.49
CA ASN A 18 -7.60 11.39 5.72
C ASN A 18 -8.35 12.61 6.25
N MET A 19 -9.68 12.54 6.20
CA MET A 19 -10.61 13.60 6.61
C MET A 19 -10.93 13.56 8.11
N GLY A 20 -10.16 12.82 8.91
CA GLY A 20 -10.33 12.69 10.36
C GLY A 20 -10.95 11.37 10.78
N LYS A 21 -10.90 11.09 12.11
CA LYS A 21 -11.24 9.79 12.70
C LYS A 21 -12.71 9.38 12.58
N THR A 22 -13.62 10.33 12.49
CA THR A 22 -15.07 10.09 12.41
C THR A 22 -15.60 10.08 10.97
N SER A 23 -14.76 10.41 9.99
CA SER A 23 -15.17 10.45 8.58
C SER A 23 -15.08 9.07 7.94
N ALA A 24 -16.08 8.73 7.12
CA ALA A 24 -16.04 7.58 6.23
C ALA A 24 -15.62 7.96 4.79
N ALA A 25 -15.31 9.24 4.54
CA ALA A 25 -14.96 9.74 3.22
C ALA A 25 -13.47 9.53 2.90
N MET A 26 -13.15 9.43 1.61
CA MET A 26 -11.79 9.31 1.09
C MET A 26 -11.02 8.15 1.77
N PHE A 27 -9.80 8.39 2.25
CA PHE A 27 -8.95 7.37 2.89
C PHE A 27 -8.98 7.41 4.43
N SER A 28 -9.92 8.16 5.04
CA SER A 28 -10.15 8.06 6.48
C SER A 28 -10.36 6.60 6.97
N PRO A 29 -11.12 5.75 6.25
CA PRO A 29 -11.32 4.35 6.66
C PRO A 29 -10.02 3.54 6.72
N LEU A 30 -8.95 3.92 6.01
CA LEU A 30 -7.69 3.18 6.05
C LEU A 30 -7.10 3.13 7.47
N LEU A 31 -7.39 4.11 8.33
CA LEU A 31 -6.91 4.09 9.72
C LEU A 31 -7.40 2.88 10.54
N LYS A 32 -8.48 2.21 10.11
CA LYS A 32 -8.97 0.99 10.76
C LYS A 32 -7.99 -0.18 10.61
N PHE A 33 -7.14 -0.18 9.58
CA PHE A 33 -6.09 -1.19 9.39
C PHE A 33 -4.97 -1.16 10.44
N LYS A 34 -4.97 -0.18 11.36
CA LYS A 34 -4.11 -0.20 12.55
C LYS A 34 -4.58 -1.17 13.63
N ASP A 35 -5.76 -1.75 13.43
CA ASP A 35 -6.32 -2.82 14.25
C ASP A 35 -6.13 -4.16 13.53
N GLU A 36 -5.56 -5.14 14.22
CA GLU A 36 -5.20 -6.44 13.65
C GLU A 36 -6.43 -7.23 13.20
N ASP A 37 -7.50 -7.24 14.00
CA ASP A 37 -8.75 -7.94 13.66
C ASP A 37 -9.36 -7.36 12.38
N TYR A 38 -9.33 -6.03 12.23
CA TYR A 38 -9.78 -5.38 11.00
C TYR A 38 -8.93 -5.78 9.79
N PHE A 39 -7.61 -5.83 9.93
CA PHE A 39 -6.70 -6.29 8.87
C PHE A 39 -6.98 -7.75 8.47
N VAL A 40 -7.14 -8.65 9.45
CA VAL A 40 -7.44 -10.06 9.22
C VAL A 40 -8.80 -10.24 8.53
N ALA A 41 -9.80 -9.44 8.89
CA ALA A 41 -11.15 -9.52 8.33
C ALA A 41 -11.28 -8.86 6.94
N HIS A 42 -10.39 -7.96 6.54
CA HIS A 42 -10.50 -7.19 5.29
C HIS A 42 -9.23 -7.31 4.46
N LYS A 43 -9.07 -8.43 3.73
CA LYS A 43 -7.83 -8.72 2.99
C LYS A 43 -7.89 -8.40 1.50
N GLN A 44 -9.02 -7.90 0.99
CA GLN A 44 -9.22 -7.69 -0.45
C GLN A 44 -9.49 -6.22 -0.78
N LEU A 45 -8.93 -5.78 -1.90
CA LEU A 45 -9.22 -4.51 -2.55
C LEU A 45 -9.57 -4.77 -4.01
N TYR A 46 -10.47 -3.95 -4.55
CA TYR A 46 -10.83 -4.00 -5.96
C TYR A 46 -10.49 -2.66 -6.60
N TYR A 47 -9.80 -2.70 -7.74
CA TYR A 47 -9.46 -1.52 -8.51
C TYR A 47 -9.94 -1.67 -9.94
N THR A 48 -10.77 -0.72 -10.37
CA THR A 48 -11.31 -0.66 -11.71
C THR A 48 -10.54 0.37 -12.52
N GLN A 49 -9.86 -0.10 -13.58
CA GLN A 49 -9.14 0.75 -14.52
C GLN A 49 -10.11 1.46 -15.47
N CYS A 50 -9.56 2.38 -16.28
CA CYS A 50 -10.31 2.94 -17.40
C CYS A 50 -10.89 1.82 -18.27
N TYR A 51 -12.08 2.05 -18.84
CA TYR A 51 -12.83 1.08 -19.64
C TYR A 51 -13.41 -0.14 -18.86
N GLY A 52 -13.37 -0.12 -17.52
CA GLY A 52 -14.19 -1.01 -16.68
C GLY A 52 -13.55 -2.35 -16.30
N ILE A 53 -12.28 -2.57 -16.63
CA ILE A 53 -11.56 -3.78 -16.19
C ILE A 53 -11.29 -3.68 -14.69
N THR A 54 -11.89 -4.58 -13.91
CA THR A 54 -11.69 -4.66 -12.46
C THR A 54 -10.73 -5.79 -12.12
N ALA A 55 -9.72 -5.49 -11.32
CA ALA A 55 -8.80 -6.47 -10.77
C ALA A 55 -8.94 -6.52 -9.24
N GLU A 56 -8.77 -7.72 -8.71
CA GLU A 56 -8.69 -7.98 -7.28
C GLU A 56 -7.22 -7.90 -6.82
N TYR A 57 -7.00 -7.33 -5.64
CA TYR A 57 -5.72 -7.25 -4.97
C TYR A 57 -5.85 -7.76 -3.54
N GLN A 58 -4.92 -8.61 -3.12
CA GLN A 58 -4.78 -9.06 -1.75
C GLN A 58 -3.94 -8.05 -0.98
N ILE A 59 -4.46 -7.51 0.13
CA ILE A 59 -3.69 -6.68 1.04
C ILE A 59 -2.61 -7.54 1.71
N MET A 60 -1.36 -7.15 1.50
CA MET A 60 -0.18 -7.86 2.02
C MET A 60 0.38 -7.15 3.24
N ALA A 61 0.29 -5.82 3.32
CA ALA A 61 0.97 -5.08 4.38
C ALA A 61 0.26 -3.80 4.79
N VAL A 62 0.37 -3.49 6.08
CA VAL A 62 0.05 -2.19 6.68
C VAL A 62 1.33 -1.60 7.25
N VAL A 63 1.72 -0.41 6.83
CA VAL A 63 2.97 0.23 7.25
C VAL A 63 2.67 1.61 7.82
N LYS A 64 3.19 1.88 9.02
CA LYS A 64 3.26 3.25 9.56
C LYS A 64 4.55 3.88 9.02
N TYR A 65 4.40 4.90 8.19
CA TYR A 65 5.50 5.44 7.40
C TYR A 65 5.78 6.91 7.75
N LYS A 66 7.06 7.29 7.83
CA LYS A 66 7.50 8.66 8.10
C LYS A 66 8.05 9.29 6.82
N ALA A 67 7.24 10.15 6.18
CA ALA A 67 7.55 10.69 4.86
C ALA A 67 8.82 11.56 4.79
N GLY A 68 9.27 12.13 5.90
CA GLY A 68 10.49 12.93 5.97
C GLY A 68 11.77 12.14 6.24
N ASP A 69 11.67 10.83 6.42
CA ASP A 69 12.77 9.96 6.85
C ASP A 69 12.57 8.58 6.21
N ILE A 70 12.92 8.53 4.92
CA ILE A 70 12.83 7.32 4.11
C ILE A 70 14.10 6.53 4.43
N GLY A 71 13.99 5.52 5.29
CA GLY A 71 15.09 4.64 5.66
C GLY A 71 15.57 3.79 4.49
N ASN A 72 15.73 2.48 4.70
CA ASN A 72 16.18 1.58 3.62
C ASN A 72 15.06 1.18 2.65
N TRP A 73 13.80 1.56 2.96
CA TRP A 73 12.62 1.16 2.20
C TRP A 73 11.76 2.35 1.81
N ASP A 74 11.36 2.40 0.54
CA ASP A 74 10.49 3.42 -0.01
C ASP A 74 9.28 2.78 -0.71
N PHE A 75 8.08 3.04 -0.18
CA PHE A 75 6.83 2.58 -0.79
C PHE A 75 6.55 3.22 -2.17
N ARG A 76 7.32 4.24 -2.55
CA ARG A 76 7.18 4.97 -3.82
C ARG A 76 8.06 4.40 -4.92
N THR A 77 8.81 3.33 -4.65
CA THR A 77 9.52 2.56 -5.68
C THR A 77 8.51 2.10 -6.73
N ARG A 78 8.64 2.63 -7.95
CA ARG A 78 7.68 2.40 -9.04
C ARG A 78 7.94 1.10 -9.80
N ASN A 79 9.21 0.77 -10.00
CA ASN A 79 9.68 -0.39 -10.75
C ASN A 79 10.99 -0.91 -10.13
N HIS A 80 11.25 -2.18 -10.34
CA HIS A 80 12.50 -2.85 -9.97
C HIS A 80 13.36 -3.07 -11.21
N ALA A 81 14.67 -2.98 -11.06
CA ALA A 81 15.60 -3.20 -12.18
C ALA A 81 15.72 -4.68 -12.54
N ASP A 82 15.53 -5.55 -11.53
CA ASP A 82 15.74 -6.99 -11.58
C ASP A 82 15.01 -7.68 -10.41
N MET A 83 15.13 -9.01 -10.35
CA MET A 83 14.52 -9.81 -9.30
C MET A 83 15.18 -9.62 -7.93
N GLU A 84 16.47 -9.26 -7.87
CA GLU A 84 17.18 -9.01 -6.61
C GLU A 84 16.64 -7.75 -5.92
N SER A 85 16.51 -6.65 -6.66
CA SER A 85 15.92 -5.39 -6.17
C SER A 85 14.44 -5.52 -5.84
N TYR A 86 13.70 -6.42 -6.49
CA TYR A 86 12.33 -6.78 -6.11
C TYR A 86 12.28 -7.54 -4.79
N ASN A 87 13.07 -8.63 -4.67
CA ASN A 87 13.08 -9.47 -3.47
C ASN A 87 13.49 -8.67 -2.23
N LEU A 88 14.53 -7.84 -2.34
CA LEU A 88 14.97 -6.97 -1.26
C LEU A 88 13.86 -6.01 -0.82
N TRP A 89 13.09 -5.45 -1.76
CA TRP A 89 11.99 -4.55 -1.43
C TRP A 89 10.83 -5.28 -0.73
N MET A 90 10.53 -6.52 -1.12
CA MET A 90 9.52 -7.36 -0.47
C MET A 90 9.95 -7.79 0.94
N GLU A 91 11.21 -8.19 1.13
CA GLU A 91 11.77 -8.50 2.46
C GLU A 91 11.68 -7.30 3.40
N GLN A 92 12.09 -6.13 2.92
CA GLN A 92 11.98 -4.89 3.69
C GLN A 92 10.51 -4.50 3.96
N LEU A 93 9.61 -4.69 3.00
CA LEU A 93 8.18 -4.45 3.23
C LEU A 93 7.68 -5.29 4.40
N GLN A 94 8.05 -6.57 4.45
CA GLN A 94 7.70 -7.47 5.55
C GLN A 94 8.33 -7.02 6.88
N GLU A 95 9.60 -6.60 6.87
CA GLU A 95 10.30 -6.10 8.07
C GLU A 95 9.66 -4.85 8.67
N TYR A 96 9.24 -3.90 7.84
CA TYR A 96 8.65 -2.63 8.28
C TYR A 96 7.13 -2.68 8.49
N ALA A 97 6.48 -3.78 8.12
CA ALA A 97 5.04 -3.91 8.25
C ALA A 97 4.61 -3.98 9.72
N LEU A 98 3.61 -3.18 10.07
CA LEU A 98 2.84 -3.37 11.31
C LEU A 98 2.12 -4.72 11.28
N TYR A 99 1.52 -5.05 10.14
CA TYR A 99 0.90 -6.34 9.86
C TYR A 99 1.28 -6.77 8.46
N TYR A 100 1.65 -8.04 8.30
CA TYR A 100 2.01 -8.64 7.03
C TYR A 100 1.24 -9.94 6.79
N ALA A 101 0.79 -10.15 5.56
CA ALA A 101 0.18 -11.37 5.07
C ALA A 101 0.90 -11.76 3.78
N GLU A 102 1.48 -12.96 3.77
CA GLU A 102 2.14 -13.51 2.59
C GLU A 102 1.14 -13.56 1.41
N PRO A 103 1.51 -13.03 0.24
CA PRO A 103 0.67 -13.16 -0.95
C PRO A 103 0.72 -14.60 -1.48
N ASP A 104 -0.36 -15.03 -2.13
CA ASP A 104 -0.45 -16.39 -2.71
C ASP A 104 0.61 -16.67 -3.80
N HIS A 105 1.09 -15.61 -4.45
CA HIS A 105 2.18 -15.62 -5.44
C HIS A 105 2.94 -14.31 -5.37
N ALA A 106 4.19 -14.29 -5.86
CA ALA A 106 4.95 -13.07 -6.04
C ALA A 106 4.18 -12.11 -6.98
N PRO A 107 3.65 -10.98 -6.50
CA PRO A 107 2.84 -10.10 -7.33
C PRO A 107 3.69 -9.48 -8.44
N ALA A 108 3.17 -9.51 -9.67
CA ALA A 108 3.74 -8.80 -10.82
C ALA A 108 3.29 -7.32 -10.88
N GLU A 109 2.26 -6.96 -10.12
CA GLU A 109 1.71 -5.62 -10.00
C GLU A 109 1.21 -5.45 -8.56
N ILE A 110 1.49 -4.29 -7.95
CA ILE A 110 0.99 -3.91 -6.63
C ILE A 110 0.22 -2.60 -6.69
N LEU A 111 -0.74 -2.45 -5.77
CA LEU A 111 -1.47 -1.23 -5.49
C LEU A 111 -1.11 -0.74 -4.10
N THR A 112 -0.58 0.48 -4.01
CA THR A 112 -0.22 1.10 -2.75
C THR A 112 -1.17 2.26 -2.44
N LEU A 113 -1.87 2.21 -1.31
CA LEU A 113 -2.73 3.30 -0.85
C LEU A 113 -2.02 4.06 0.26
N SER A 114 -1.93 5.39 0.15
CA SER A 114 -1.25 6.22 1.16
C SER A 114 -2.13 7.38 1.62
N THR A 115 -2.22 7.56 2.93
CA THR A 115 -2.93 8.67 3.56
C THR A 115 -2.18 9.25 4.75
N CYS A 116 -2.55 10.45 5.19
CA CYS A 116 -1.96 11.08 6.36
C CYS A 116 -2.37 10.34 7.64
N ASP A 117 -1.39 10.05 8.50
CA ASP A 117 -1.62 9.58 9.87
C ASP A 117 -0.69 10.31 10.83
N ARG A 118 -1.25 11.25 11.61
CA ARG A 118 -0.47 12.10 12.49
C ARG A 118 -0.27 11.54 13.90
N SER A 119 -0.77 10.33 14.17
CA SER A 119 -0.77 9.78 15.54
C SER A 119 0.63 9.50 16.10
N GLU A 120 1.61 9.25 15.22
CA GLU A 120 2.96 8.85 15.65
C GLU A 120 4.04 9.83 15.15
N PHE A 121 4.07 10.13 13.85
CA PHE A 121 5.11 10.97 13.24
C PHE A 121 4.65 12.41 12.92
N GLY A 122 3.58 12.88 13.58
CA GLY A 122 3.06 14.22 13.35
C GLY A 122 2.70 14.49 11.88
N LYS A 123 3.07 15.66 11.35
CA LYS A 123 2.73 16.07 9.97
C LYS A 123 3.31 15.14 8.88
N ASP A 124 4.39 14.42 9.18
CA ASP A 124 5.09 13.57 8.22
C ASP A 124 4.61 12.11 8.27
N GLY A 125 3.75 11.78 9.22
CA GLY A 125 3.20 10.44 9.34
C GLY A 125 2.21 10.10 8.24
N ARG A 126 2.36 8.89 7.71
CA ARG A 126 1.51 8.27 6.71
C ARG A 126 1.12 6.89 7.18
N LEU A 127 -0.10 6.48 6.84
CA LEU A 127 -0.46 5.07 6.84
C LEU A 127 -0.45 4.60 5.39
N VAL A 128 0.26 3.51 5.14
CA VAL A 128 0.45 2.92 3.82
C VAL A 128 -0.11 1.51 3.84
N ILE A 129 -0.96 1.19 2.87
CA ILE A 129 -1.51 -0.15 2.63
C ILE A 129 -0.91 -0.63 1.31
N VAL A 130 -0.28 -1.81 1.30
CA VAL A 130 0.28 -2.41 0.10
C VAL A 130 -0.51 -3.68 -0.22
N ALA A 131 -0.97 -3.80 -1.45
CA ALA A 131 -1.74 -4.94 -1.92
C ALA A 131 -1.19 -5.49 -3.25
N GLY A 132 -1.02 -6.81 -3.33
CA GLY A 132 -0.56 -7.50 -4.53
C GLY A 132 -1.73 -7.94 -5.41
N LYS A 133 -1.62 -7.75 -6.72
CA LYS A 133 -2.67 -8.16 -7.66
C LYS A 133 -2.85 -9.68 -7.65
N CYS A 134 -4.07 -10.14 -7.51
CA CYS A 134 -4.41 -11.55 -7.60
C CYS A 134 -4.27 -12.04 -9.05
N GLN A 135 -3.87 -13.31 -9.23
CA GLN A 135 -3.89 -13.93 -10.57
C GLN A 135 -5.35 -14.11 -11.02
N SER A 136 -5.63 -13.75 -12.26
CA SER A 136 -6.92 -14.06 -12.90
C SER A 136 -6.88 -15.50 -13.40
N TRP A 137 -7.88 -16.30 -13.04
CA TRP A 137 -8.05 -17.68 -13.50
C TRP A 137 -8.48 -17.75 -14.97
#